data_AF-A0A0T2YYV9-F1
#
_entry.id   AF-A0A0T2YYV9-F1
#
_cell.length_a   1.000
_cell.length_b   1.000
_cell.length_c   1.000
_cell.angle_alpha   90.00
_cell.angle_beta   90.00
_cell.angle_gamma   90.00
#
_symmetry.space_group_name_H-M   'P 1'
#
loop_
_entity.id
_entity.type
_entity.pdbx_description
1 polymer ?
#
loop_
_entity_poly.entity_id
_entity_poly.type
_entity_poly.pdbx_seq_one_letter_code
_entity_poly.pdbx_strand_id
1 'polypeptide(L)'
;MKPNKLLKTLSLVVAVGLPLSVLSAELVRWTDDGGRLHYGVITDVPPRYADRVESASAPLPPGTTACEARWHRYASSAACFDQYRVVGGGLKPEAFQRCTEVPQPDPCN
;
A
#
# COMPACT_ATOMS: atom_id res chain seq x y z
N MET A 1 -31.07 16.03 -61.93
CA MET A 1 -32.29 15.84 -61.11
C MET A 1 -32.40 14.39 -60.65
N LYS A 2 -32.02 14.06 -59.39
CA LYS A 2 -32.89 13.58 -58.30
C LYS A 2 -32.02 13.33 -57.03
N PRO A 3 -32.54 13.53 -55.81
CA PRO A 3 -31.74 13.85 -54.63
C PRO A 3 -31.79 12.80 -53.50
N ASN A 4 -31.04 13.11 -52.42
CA ASN A 4 -31.15 12.60 -51.03
C ASN A 4 -30.62 11.18 -50.80
N LYS A 5 -29.84 10.89 -49.74
CA LYS A 5 -30.05 11.12 -48.31
C LYS A 5 -28.68 11.15 -47.60
N LEU A 6 -28.41 12.12 -46.72
CA LEU A 6 -28.54 12.05 -45.25
C LEU A 6 -27.61 11.01 -44.58
N LEU A 7 -27.13 11.36 -43.36
CA LEU A 7 -26.53 10.50 -42.32
C LEU A 7 -24.99 10.31 -42.46
N LYS A 8 -24.12 10.55 -41.48
CA LYS A 8 -24.22 10.74 -40.02
C LYS A 8 -22.85 11.29 -39.57
N THR A 9 -22.82 12.39 -38.83
CA THR A 9 -21.63 12.84 -38.10
C THR A 9 -21.28 11.80 -37.04
N LEU A 10 -20.12 11.16 -37.16
CA LEU A 10 -19.59 10.25 -36.14
C LEU A 10 -18.48 10.99 -35.38
N SER A 11 -18.86 11.70 -34.31
CA SER A 11 -17.88 12.22 -33.35
C SER A 11 -17.34 11.04 -32.53
N LEU A 12 -16.14 10.58 -32.86
CA LEU A 12 -15.40 9.62 -32.05
C LEU A 12 -14.73 10.39 -30.89
N VAL A 13 -15.42 10.48 -29.75
CA VAL A 13 -14.79 10.91 -28.50
C VAL A 13 -13.99 9.71 -27.97
N VAL A 14 -12.70 9.68 -28.25
CA VAL A 14 -11.76 8.76 -27.61
C VAL A 14 -11.63 9.19 -26.15
N ALA A 15 -12.36 8.51 -25.26
CA ALA A 15 -12.18 8.66 -23.82
C ALA A 15 -10.77 8.18 -23.46
N VAL A 16 -9.89 9.13 -23.16
CA VAL A 16 -8.54 8.89 -22.63
C VAL A 16 -8.70 8.16 -21.29
N GLY A 17 -8.38 6.87 -21.27
CA GLY A 17 -8.29 6.07 -20.06
C GLY A 17 -7.07 6.52 -19.25
N LEU A 18 -7.27 7.48 -18.34
CA LEU A 18 -6.32 7.74 -17.27
C LEU A 18 -6.26 6.48 -16.38
N PRO A 19 -5.08 5.84 -16.21
CA PRO A 19 -4.95 4.74 -15.28
C PRO A 19 -5.19 5.32 -13.87
N LEU A 20 -6.30 4.92 -13.25
CA LEU A 20 -6.50 5.13 -11.82
C LEU A 20 -5.42 4.31 -11.11
N SER A 21 -4.39 5.00 -10.59
CA SER A 21 -3.44 4.42 -9.66
C SER A 21 -4.22 3.84 -8.48
N VAL A 22 -4.26 2.52 -8.37
CA VAL A 22 -4.78 1.84 -7.19
C VAL A 22 -3.90 2.26 -6.03
N LEU A 23 -4.42 3.09 -5.12
CA LEU A 23 -3.78 3.36 -3.85
C LEU A 23 -3.83 2.07 -3.02
N SER A 24 -2.78 1.25 -3.09
CA SER A 24 -2.51 0.31 -2.02
C SER A 24 -2.21 1.15 -0.79
N ALA A 25 -2.88 0.88 0.33
CA ALA A 25 -2.57 1.54 1.59
C ALA A 25 -1.23 0.98 2.08
N GLU A 26 -0.13 1.55 1.60
CA GLU A 26 1.21 1.09 1.97
C GLU A 26 1.38 1.25 3.49
N LEU A 27 1.70 0.13 4.14
CA LEU A 27 2.02 0.13 5.56
C LEU A 27 3.35 0.86 5.76
N VAL A 28 3.34 1.84 6.65
CA VAL A 28 4.48 2.70 6.98
C VAL A 28 4.88 2.54 8.44
N ARG A 29 6.08 3.03 8.75
CA ARG A 29 6.59 3.16 10.12
C ARG A 29 7.06 4.58 10.40
N TRP A 30 6.95 5.03 11.64
CA TRP A 30 7.53 6.29 12.11
C TRP A 30 7.98 6.16 13.56
N THR A 31 8.93 7.01 13.97
CA THR A 31 9.41 7.07 15.36
C THR A 31 8.87 8.32 16.04
N ASP A 32 8.22 8.13 17.19
CA ASP A 32 7.70 9.24 17.97
C ASP A 32 8.79 9.98 18.76
N ASP A 33 8.40 11.06 19.45
CA ASP A 33 9.33 11.86 20.27
C ASP A 33 9.90 11.09 21.47
N GLY A 34 9.28 9.97 21.86
CA GLY A 34 9.76 9.05 22.89
C GLY A 34 10.69 7.96 22.36
N GLY A 35 11.02 7.98 21.07
CA GLY A 35 11.85 6.98 20.42
C GLY A 35 11.13 5.66 20.14
N ARG A 36 9.81 5.58 20.34
CA ARG A 36 9.03 4.35 20.08
C ARG A 36 8.72 4.23 18.60
N LEU A 37 8.89 3.03 18.07
CA LEU A 37 8.55 2.71 16.69
C LEU A 37 7.06 2.36 16.57
N HIS A 38 6.36 3.05 15.67
CA HIS A 38 4.96 2.81 15.34
C HIS A 38 4.80 2.26 13.92
N TYR A 39 3.74 1.50 13.69
CA TYR A 39 3.35 0.97 12.37
C TYR A 39 1.89 1.34 12.09
N GLY A 40 1.56 1.64 10.83
CA GLY A 40 0.20 1.98 10.43
C GLY A 40 0.11 2.33 8.95
N VAL A 41 -1.03 2.87 8.51
CA VAL A 41 -1.14 3.45 7.17
C VAL A 41 -0.78 4.93 7.21
N ILE A 42 -0.41 5.52 6.07
CA ILE A 42 0.04 6.93 6.00
C ILE A 42 -0.97 7.93 6.60
N THR A 43 -2.28 7.63 6.53
CA THR A 43 -3.34 8.48 7.09
C THR A 43 -3.40 8.47 8.62
N ASP A 44 -2.81 7.47 9.26
CA ASP A 44 -2.75 7.36 10.72
C ASP A 44 -1.55 8.09 11.30
N VAL A 45 -0.61 8.53 10.45
CA VAL A 45 0.59 9.25 10.88
C VAL A 45 0.21 10.68 11.31
N PRO A 46 0.48 11.07 12.58
CA PRO A 46 0.31 12.45 13.00
C PRO A 46 1.15 13.42 12.13
N PRO A 47 0.62 14.58 11.70
CA PRO A 47 1.32 15.50 10.80
C PRO A 47 2.73 15.91 11.26
N ARG A 48 2.94 15.99 12.59
CA ARG A 48 4.24 16.31 13.19
C ARG A 48 5.34 15.26 12.97
N TYR A 49 5.00 14.08 12.46
CA TYR A 49 5.94 12.99 12.18
C TYR A 49 6.03 12.66 10.69
N ALA A 50 5.38 13.45 9.83
CA ALA A 50 5.30 13.18 8.39
C ALA A 50 6.68 13.15 7.71
N ASP A 51 7.64 13.90 8.23
CA ASP A 51 9.04 13.95 7.78
C ASP A 51 9.89 12.75 8.24
N ARG A 52 9.37 11.91 9.14
CA ARG A 52 10.04 10.74 9.71
C ARG A 52 9.41 9.41 9.27
N VAL A 53 8.54 9.46 8.26
CA VAL A 53 7.86 8.28 7.73
C VAL A 53 8.79 7.49 6.82
N GLU A 54 8.81 6.18 7.04
CA GLU A 54 9.53 5.21 6.22
C GLU A 54 8.59 4.07 5.82
N SER A 55 8.88 3.36 4.73
CA SER A 55 8.15 2.12 4.41
C SER A 55 8.31 1.12 5.56
N ALA A 56 7.25 0.36 5.89
CA ALA A 56 7.32 -0.67 6.92
C ALA A 56 8.40 -1.74 6.63
N SER A 57 8.75 -1.90 5.34
CA SER A 57 9.81 -2.81 4.88
C SER A 57 11.22 -2.23 4.95
N ALA A 58 11.39 -0.93 5.26
CA ALA A 58 12.69 -0.29 5.38
C ALA A 58 13.50 -0.90 6.54
N PRO A 59 14.85 -0.94 6.46
CA PRO A 59 15.70 -1.45 7.53
C PRO A 59 15.40 -0.81 8.88
N LEU A 60 15.55 -1.59 9.96
CA LEU A 60 15.30 -1.11 11.31
C LEU A 60 16.38 -0.14 11.79
N PRO A 61 16.01 0.93 12.54
CA PRO A 61 16.98 1.79 13.21
C PRO A 61 17.84 1.01 14.23
N PRO A 62 19.07 1.48 14.51
CA PRO A 62 19.86 0.97 15.63
C PRO A 62 19.10 1.11 16.96
N GLY A 63 19.28 0.13 17.86
CA GLY A 63 18.62 0.14 19.18
C GLY A 63 17.18 -0.37 19.19
N THR A 64 16.63 -0.80 18.04
CA THR A 64 15.30 -1.41 17.98
C THR A 64 15.22 -2.64 18.89
N THR A 65 14.18 -2.69 19.72
CA THR A 65 13.94 -3.79 20.66
C THR A 65 13.52 -5.08 19.95
N ALA A 66 13.63 -6.22 20.63
CA ALA A 66 13.18 -7.50 20.08
C ALA A 66 11.66 -7.52 19.79
N CYS A 67 10.86 -6.77 20.56
CA CYS A 67 9.42 -6.65 20.30
C CYS A 67 9.15 -5.88 19.02
N GLU A 68 9.76 -4.69 18.87
CA GLU A 68 9.65 -3.88 17.67
C GLU A 68 10.16 -4.62 16.43
N ALA A 69 11.20 -5.45 16.57
CA ALA A 69 11.70 -6.30 15.49
C ALA A 69 10.76 -7.45 15.09
N ARG A 70 9.88 -7.91 16.00
CA ARG A 70 8.81 -8.87 15.63
C ARG A 70 7.70 -8.16 14.87
N TRP A 71 7.26 -7.01 15.37
CA TRP A 71 6.28 -6.18 14.68
C TRP A 71 6.77 -5.71 13.30
N HIS A 72 8.05 -5.39 13.17
CA HIS A 72 8.68 -5.08 11.88
C HIS A 72 8.55 -6.19 10.85
N ARG A 73 8.84 -7.43 11.25
CA ARG A 73 8.74 -8.60 10.36
C ARG A 73 7.31 -8.85 9.93
N TYR A 74 6.37 -8.75 10.85
CA TYR A 74 4.95 -8.85 10.55
C TYR A 74 4.49 -7.76 9.57
N ALA A 75 4.85 -6.51 9.84
CA ALA A 75 4.55 -5.35 9.01
C ALA A 75 5.17 -5.47 7.61
N SER A 76 6.43 -5.91 7.53
CA SER A 76 7.13 -6.15 6.25
C SER A 76 6.48 -7.28 5.44
N SER A 77 6.03 -8.35 6.10
CA SER A 77 5.24 -9.41 5.47
C SER A 77 3.94 -8.85 4.90
N ALA A 78 3.16 -8.11 5.70
CA ALA A 78 1.90 -7.50 5.25
C ALA A 78 2.11 -6.58 4.04
N ALA A 79 3.14 -5.72 4.07
CA ALA A 79 3.50 -4.85 2.95
C ALA A 79 3.88 -5.65 1.68
N CYS A 80 4.53 -6.81 1.82
CA CYS A 80 4.80 -7.70 0.69
C CYS A 80 3.49 -8.25 0.09
N PHE A 81 2.59 -8.79 0.92
CA PHE A 81 1.31 -9.35 0.46
C PHE A 81 0.38 -8.30 -0.16
N ASP A 82 0.43 -7.05 0.31
CA ASP A 82 -0.40 -5.96 -0.21
C ASP A 82 -0.17 -5.69 -1.70
N GLN A 83 1.04 -5.90 -2.21
CA GLN A 83 1.35 -5.80 -3.65
C GLN A 83 0.60 -6.83 -4.51
N TYR A 84 0.07 -7.88 -3.89
CA TYR A 84 -0.65 -8.98 -4.55
C TYR A 84 -2.15 -8.93 -4.30
N ARG A 85 -2.65 -7.92 -3.60
CA ARG A 85 -4.08 -7.74 -3.32
C ARG A 85 -4.85 -7.42 -4.61
N VAL A 86 -5.99 -8.07 -4.80
CA VAL A 86 -6.89 -7.82 -5.94
C VAL A 86 -8.11 -7.02 -5.49
N VAL A 87 -8.79 -6.41 -6.46
CA VAL A 87 -10.08 -5.75 -6.23
C VAL A 87 -11.06 -6.77 -5.62
N GLY A 88 -11.71 -6.40 -4.52
CA GLY A 88 -12.56 -7.30 -3.73
C GLY A 88 -11.86 -7.96 -2.53
N GLY A 89 -10.59 -7.67 -2.28
CA GLY A 89 -9.90 -8.02 -1.04
C GLY A 89 -9.17 -9.37 -1.04
N GLY A 90 -9.25 -10.14 -2.12
CA GLY A 90 -8.48 -11.37 -2.29
C GLY A 90 -6.97 -11.12 -2.48
N LEU A 91 -6.17 -12.19 -2.38
CA LEU A 91 -4.76 -12.19 -2.72
C LEU A 91 -4.54 -13.08 -3.96
N LYS A 92 -3.64 -12.66 -4.86
CA LYS A 92 -3.14 -13.54 -5.92
C LYS A 92 -2.40 -14.74 -5.29
N PRO A 93 -2.61 -15.98 -5.77
CA PRO A 93 -1.99 -17.16 -5.17
C PRO A 93 -0.45 -17.13 -5.25
N GLU A 94 0.13 -16.45 -6.24
CA GLU A 94 1.58 -16.26 -6.37
C GLU A 94 2.19 -15.47 -5.19
N ALA A 95 1.39 -14.74 -4.42
CA ALA A 95 1.84 -14.02 -3.23
C ALA A 95 2.51 -14.97 -2.23
N PHE A 96 1.93 -16.14 -1.99
CA PHE A 96 2.44 -17.13 -1.05
C PHE A 96 3.73 -17.81 -1.52
N GLN A 97 4.10 -17.64 -2.80
CA GLN A 97 5.38 -18.10 -3.34
C GLN A 97 6.49 -17.07 -3.19
N ARG A 98 6.13 -15.79 -2.97
CA ARG A 98 7.06 -14.65 -2.97
C ARG A 98 7.19 -13.93 -1.64
N CYS A 99 6.14 -14.01 -0.83
CA CYS A 99 6.07 -13.43 0.50
C CYS A 99 6.03 -14.54 1.55
N THR A 100 6.65 -14.28 2.69
CA THR A 100 6.59 -15.17 3.84
C THR A 100 5.46 -14.72 4.74
N GLU A 101 4.50 -15.61 5.02
CA GLU A 101 3.49 -15.35 6.03
C GLU A 101 4.14 -15.29 7.42
N VAL A 102 3.91 -14.18 8.11
CA VAL A 102 4.37 -13.97 9.48
C VAL A 102 3.13 -13.85 10.37
N PRO A 103 3.00 -14.67 11.43
CA PRO A 103 1.92 -14.51 12.40
C PRO A 103 1.99 -13.14 13.09
N GLN A 104 0.83 -12.57 13.40
CA GLN A 104 0.78 -11.35 14.20
C GLN A 104 1.43 -11.60 15.58
N PRO A 105 2.41 -10.79 16.00
CA PRO A 105 3.04 -10.96 17.30
C PRO A 105 2.15 -10.42 18.43
N ASP A 106 2.45 -10.84 19.66
CA ASP A 106 1.85 -10.25 20.84
C ASP A 106 2.18 -8.75 20.96
N PRO A 107 1.32 -7.96 21.63
CA PRO A 107 1.62 -6.57 21.98
C PRO A 107 2.98 -6.43 22.71
N CYS A 108 3.60 -5.27 22.59
CA CYS A 108 4.78 -4.94 23.39
C CYS A 108 4.34 -4.53 24.80
N ASN A 109 4.90 -5.20 25.82
CA ASN A 109 4.59 -5.00 27.23
C ASN A 109 5.70 -4.18 27.90
#